data_AF-A0A7V6MNU3-F1
#
_entry.id   AF-A0A7V6MNU3-F1
#
_cell.length_a   1.000
_cell.length_b   1.000
_cell.length_c   1.000
_cell.angle_alpha   90.00
_cell.angle_beta   90.00
_cell.angle_gamma   90.00
#
_symmetry.space_group_name_H-M   'P 1'
#
loop_
_entity.id
_entity.type
_entity.pdbx_description
1 polymer ?
#
loop_
_entity_poly.entity_id
_entity_poly.type
_entity_poly.pdbx_seq_one_letter_code
_entity_poly.pdbx_strand_id
1 'polypeptide(L)'
;GRFMPSALLSYSPGDRLLYDGSIHFILFDRLWLGATYHSIGSVTALAQFAINNQLKVAYSYDYNFGKLGTYNSGSHEVMFRYEFRYKVDVVNPLIF
;
A
#
# COMPACT_ATOMS: atom_id res chain seq x y z
N GLY A 1 9.23 -12.28 10.80
CA GLY A 1 9.06 -11.17 9.86
C GLY A 1 9.02 -11.70 8.45
N ARG A 2 8.26 -11.08 7.54
CA ARG A 2 8.09 -11.51 6.14
C ARG A 2 8.57 -10.43 5.19
N PHE A 3 9.36 -10.81 4.19
CA PHE A 3 9.80 -9.95 3.10
C PHE A 3 8.99 -10.27 1.83
N MET A 4 8.46 -9.24 1.18
CA MET A 4 7.56 -9.35 0.03
C MET A 4 8.02 -8.37 -1.06
N PRO A 5 8.92 -8.78 -1.95
CA PRO A 5 9.23 -8.04 -3.16
C PRO A 5 8.14 -8.25 -4.22
N SER A 6 7.86 -7.22 -5.01
CA SER A 6 6.94 -7.26 -6.15
C SER A 6 7.41 -6.32 -7.25
N ALA A 7 7.11 -6.66 -8.49
CA ALA A 7 7.34 -5.80 -9.64
C ALA A 7 6.12 -5.84 -10.56
N LEU A 8 5.83 -4.73 -11.21
CA LEU A 8 4.74 -4.56 -12.15
C LEU A 8 5.28 -3.99 -13.46
N LEU A 9 4.87 -4.56 -14.58
CA LEU A 9 5.16 -4.05 -15.92
C LEU A 9 3.84 -3.77 -16.63
N SER A 10 3.66 -2.55 -17.10
CA SER A 10 2.46 -2.10 -17.81
C SER A 10 2.86 -1.56 -19.18
N TYR A 11 2.24 -2.11 -20.23
CA TYR A 11 2.46 -1.73 -21.62
C TYR A 11 1.14 -1.33 -22.27
N SER A 12 1.13 -0.16 -22.91
CA SER A 12 -0.02 0.36 -23.64
C SER A 12 0.44 0.87 -25.01
N PRO A 13 -0.23 0.51 -26.12
CA PRO A 13 0.13 1.01 -27.45
C PRO A 13 0.04 2.54 -27.53
N GLY A 14 1.13 3.20 -27.92
CA GLY A 14 1.21 4.66 -28.04
C GLY A 14 1.67 5.39 -26.78
N ASP A 15 1.88 4.67 -25.68
CA ASP A 15 2.32 5.23 -24.40
C ASP A 15 3.73 4.78 -24.01
N ARG A 16 4.32 5.44 -23.00
CA ARG A 16 5.63 5.01 -22.46
C ARG A 16 5.47 3.69 -21.71
N LEU A 17 6.39 2.74 -21.91
CA LEU A 17 6.46 1.53 -21.10
C LEU A 17 6.64 1.90 -19.62
N LEU A 18 5.75 1.40 -18.76
CA LEU A 18 5.79 1.65 -17.32
C LEU A 18 6.26 0.39 -16.59
N TYR A 19 7.18 0.56 -15.67
CA TYR A 19 7.61 -0.47 -14.74
C TYR A 19 7.68 0.10 -13.34
N ASP A 20 7.14 -0.66 -12.39
CA ASP A 20 7.13 -0.30 -10.98
C ASP A 20 7.75 -1.44 -10.17
N GLY A 21 8.61 -1.11 -9.22
CA GLY A 21 9.24 -2.06 -8.31
C GLY A 21 8.83 -1.73 -6.89
N SER A 22 8.43 -2.71 -6.10
CA SER A 22 8.01 -2.53 -4.71
C SER A 22 8.62 -3.58 -3.80
N ILE A 23 8.91 -3.16 -2.58
CA ILE A 23 9.39 -4.03 -1.51
C ILE A 23 8.60 -3.75 -0.25
N HIS A 24 8.20 -4.81 0.45
CA HIS A 24 7.50 -4.71 1.73
C HIS A 24 8.13 -5.64 2.76
N PHE A 25 8.23 -5.15 3.99
CA PHE A 25 8.69 -5.86 5.17
C PHE A 25 7.58 -5.85 6.21
N ILE A 26 7.20 -7.03 6.67
CA ILE A 26 6.19 -7.22 7.70
C ILE A 26 6.90 -7.71 8.96
N LEU A 27 6.88 -6.87 9.98
CA LEU A 27 7.53 -7.05 11.26
C LEU A 27 6.44 -7.30 12.31
N PHE A 28 6.63 -8.35 13.11
CA PHE A 28 5.72 -8.73 14.20
C PHE A 28 4.24 -8.89 13.79
N ASP A 29 3.98 -9.18 12.51
CA ASP A 29 2.63 -9.25 11.90
C ASP A 29 1.76 -8.00 12.13
N ARG A 30 2.36 -6.87 12.52
CA ARG A 30 1.67 -5.61 12.84
C ARG A 30 2.26 -4.41 12.14
N LEU A 31 3.57 -4.35 12.00
CA LEU A 31 4.28 -3.25 11.36
C LEU A 31 4.63 -3.64 9.92
N TRP A 32 4.20 -2.83 8.96
CA TRP A 32 4.47 -2.98 7.54
C TRP A 32 5.29 -1.77 7.11
N LEU A 33 6.48 -2.02 6.58
CA LEU A 33 7.33 -0.99 6.00
C LEU A 33 7.52 -1.33 4.53
N GLY A 34 7.38 -0.35 3.66
CA GLY A 34 7.52 -0.58 2.23
C GLY A 34 8.08 0.61 1.49
N ALA A 35 8.59 0.32 0.31
CA ALA A 35 8.97 1.34 -0.64
C ALA A 35 8.60 0.88 -2.05
N THR A 36 8.13 1.81 -2.86
CA THR A 36 7.78 1.60 -4.26
C THR A 36 8.52 2.61 -5.12
N TYR A 37 9.16 2.13 -6.16
CA TYR A 37 9.76 2.93 -7.22
C TYR A 37 8.85 2.88 -8.44
N HIS A 38 8.47 4.05 -8.96
CA HIS A 38 7.71 4.19 -10.18
C HIS A 38 8.56 4.79 -11.30
N SER A 39 8.63 4.10 -12.44
CA SER A 39 9.38 4.53 -13.63
C SER A 39 8.94 5.88 -14.22
N ILE A 40 7.74 6.35 -13.88
CA ILE A 40 7.22 7.67 -14.28
C ILE A 40 7.89 8.83 -13.54
N GLY A 41 8.70 8.53 -12.51
CA GLY A 41 9.51 9.50 -11.80
C GLY A 41 9.02 9.80 -10.38
N SER A 42 8.62 8.76 -9.64
CA SER A 42 8.29 8.89 -8.23
C SER A 42 8.79 7.71 -7.41
N VAL A 43 9.07 7.96 -6.13
CA VAL A 43 9.37 6.94 -5.12
C VAL A 43 8.46 7.19 -3.93
N THR A 44 7.75 6.15 -3.53
CA THR A 44 6.83 6.14 -2.39
C THR A 44 7.46 5.35 -1.26
N ALA A 45 7.57 5.94 -0.08
CA ALA A 45 7.82 5.21 1.15
C ALA A 45 6.51 5.01 1.91
N LEU A 46 6.33 3.86 2.56
CA LEU A 46 5.12 3.53 3.32
C LEU A 46 5.48 2.89 4.66
N ALA A 47 4.83 3.36 5.71
CA ALA A 47 4.84 2.76 7.04
C ALA A 47 3.40 2.57 7.52
N GLN A 48 3.01 1.34 7.80
CA GLN A 48 1.68 0.99 8.29
C GLN A 48 1.80 0.20 9.60
N PHE A 49 0.96 0.53 10.57
CA PHE A 49 0.87 -0.14 11.84
C PHE A 49 -0.56 -0.63 12.10
N ALA A 50 -0.70 -1.93 12.39
CA ALA A 50 -1.94 -2.52 12.85
C ALA A 50 -2.07 -2.36 14.37
N ILE A 51 -2.98 -1.50 14.79
CA ILE A 51 -3.31 -1.28 16.21
C ILE A 51 -4.01 -2.52 16.76
N ASN A 52 -4.96 -3.06 15.99
CA ASN A 52 -5.64 -4.32 16.26
C ASN A 52 -6.07 -4.98 14.93
N ASN A 53 -6.79 -6.09 15.00
CA ASN A 53 -7.22 -6.84 13.82
C ASN A 53 -8.23 -6.10 12.93
N GLN A 54 -8.78 -4.97 13.39
CA GLN A 54 -9.78 -4.17 12.68
C GLN A 54 -9.23 -2.79 12.29
N LEU A 55 -8.36 -2.19 13.10
CA LEU A 55 -7.85 -0.83 12.93
C LEU A 55 -6.37 -0.84 12.54
N LYS A 56 -6.09 -0.20 11.40
CA LYS A 56 -4.75 0.01 10.86
C LYS A 56 -4.56 1.50 10.56
N VAL A 57 -3.37 2.00 10.80
CA VAL A 57 -2.96 3.37 10.45
C VAL A 57 -1.76 3.25 9.54
N ALA A 58 -1.71 4.07 8.49
CA ALA A 58 -0.58 4.13 7.58
C ALA A 58 -0.17 5.57 7.32
N TYR A 59 1.10 5.71 6.98
CA TYR A 59 1.72 6.95 6.56
C TYR A 59 2.55 6.67 5.31
N SER A 60 2.34 7.45 4.27
CA SER A 60 3.13 7.40 3.05
C SER A 60 3.78 8.74 2.77
N TYR A 61 4.96 8.66 2.16
CA TYR A 61 5.68 9.80 1.64
C TYR A 61 5.99 9.57 0.17
N ASP A 62 5.38 10.36 -0.70
CA ASP A 62 5.57 10.33 -2.13
C ASP A 62 6.56 11.39 -2.55
N TYR A 63 7.74 10.96 -2.97
CA TYR A 63 8.78 11.83 -3.51
C TYR A 63 8.75 11.78 -5.04
N ASN A 64 8.43 12.92 -5.65
CA ASN A 64 8.37 13.07 -7.11
C ASN A 64 9.64 13.73 -7.64
N PHE A 65 10.37 13.03 -8.52
CA PHE A 65 11.60 13.53 -9.15
C PHE A 65 11.51 13.54 -10.69
N GLY A 66 10.37 13.14 -11.25
CA GLY A 66 10.08 13.23 -12.68
C GLY A 66 9.83 14.66 -13.15
N LYS A 67 9.40 14.82 -14.42
CA LYS A 67 9.19 16.14 -15.08
C LYS A 67 8.20 17.08 -14.37
N LEU A 68 7.40 16.58 -13.43
CA LEU A 68 6.47 17.34 -12.58
C LEU A 68 7.03 17.68 -11.18
N GLY A 69 8.18 17.11 -10.80
CA GLY A 69 8.83 17.31 -9.49
C GLY A 69 9.37 18.72 -9.26
N THR A 70 9.57 19.51 -10.32
CA THR A 70 10.03 20.92 -10.21
C THR A 70 9.02 21.83 -9.50
N TYR A 71 7.75 21.40 -9.38
CA TYR A 71 6.69 22.16 -8.72
C TYR A 71 6.15 21.51 -7.44
N ASN A 72 6.54 20.27 -7.13
CA ASN A 72 5.97 19.52 -6.01
C ASN A 72 7.08 18.88 -5.18
N SER A 73 7.26 19.39 -3.96
CA SER A 73 8.31 19.00 -3.00
C SER A 73 8.18 17.56 -2.45
N GLY A 74 7.14 16.84 -2.87
CA GLY A 74 6.69 15.58 -2.29
C GLY A 74 5.42 15.76 -1.46
N SER A 75 4.72 14.65 -1.20
CA SER A 75 3.44 14.63 -0.47
C SER A 75 3.53 13.70 0.75
N HIS A 76 2.94 14.14 1.85
CA HIS A 76 2.77 13.32 3.07
C HIS A 76 1.31 12.92 3.19
N GLU A 77 1.04 11.62 3.15
CA GLU A 77 -0.32 11.11 3.25
C GLU A 77 -0.46 10.27 4.52
N VAL A 78 -1.59 10.44 5.22
CA VAL A 78 -1.96 9.65 6.39
C VAL A 78 -3.24 8.91 6.05
N MET A 79 -3.26 7.59 6.23
CA MET A 79 -4.42 6.74 6.01
C MET A 79 -4.88 6.10 7.30
N PHE A 80 -6.19 6.10 7.53
CA PHE A 80 -6.85 5.32 8.57
C PHE A 80 -7.71 4.25 7.89
N ARG A 81 -7.54 3.00 8.29
CA ARG A 81 -8.31 1.86 7.79
C ARG A 81 -8.98 1.15 8.95
N TYR A 82 -10.30 1.03 8.87
CA TYR A 82 -11.10 0.23 9.80
C TYR A 82 -11.83 -0.89 9.05
N GLU A 83 -11.71 -2.11 9.53
CA GLU A 83 -12.25 -3.33 8.94
C GLU A 83 -13.38 -3.88 9.83
N PHE A 84 -14.61 -3.86 9.31
CA PHE A 84 -15.79 -4.37 10.01
C PHE A 84 -15.84 -5.89 9.96
N ARG A 85 -15.21 -6.55 10.93
CA ARG A 85 -15.36 -8.00 11.14
C ARG A 85 -16.56 -8.29 12.03
N TYR A 86 -17.73 -8.47 11.42
CA TYR A 86 -18.88 -9.06 12.10
C TYR A 86 -18.74 -10.58 12.08
N LYS A 87 -18.64 -11.22 13.25
CA LYS A 87 -18.93 -12.66 13.35
C LYS A 87 -20.44 -12.80 13.22
N VAL A 88 -20.93 -13.09 12.03
CA VAL A 88 -22.30 -13.55 11.87
C VAL A 88 -22.28 -15.06 12.13
N ASP A 89 -22.48 -15.45 13.40
CA ASP A 89 -22.87 -16.82 13.70
C ASP A 89 -24.27 -17.01 13.13
N VAL A 90 -24.36 -17.48 11.88
CA VAL A 90 -25.63 -17.87 11.29
C VAL A 90 -26.04 -19.16 12.00
N VAL A 91 -26.79 -19.03 13.09
CA VAL A 91 -27.57 -20.16 13.63
C VAL A 91 -28.58 -20.50 12.56
N ASN A 92 -28.28 -21.54 11.78
CA ASN A 92 -29.13 -22.02 10.69
C ASN A 92 -30.52 -22.39 11.25
N PRO A 93 -31.60 -21.67 10.91
CA PRO A 93 -32.93 -21.91 11.49
C PRO A 93 -33.77 -22.87 10.62
N LEU A 94 -33.14 -23.79 9.88
CA LEU A 94 -33.85 -24.82 9.12
C LEU A 94 -34.11 -26.06 10.01
N ILE A 95 -35.07 -25.92 10.91
CA ILE A 95 -35.87 -27.03 11.44
C ILE A 95 -37.34 -26.60 11.26
N PHE A 96 -37.98 -27.08 10.19
CA PHE A 96 -39.42 -27.32 10.09
C PHE A 96 -39.63 -28.58 9.25
#